data_AF-A0A7J6P179-F1
#
_entry.id   AF-A0A7J6P179-F1
#
_cell.length_a   1.000
_cell.length_b   1.000
_cell.length_c   1.000
_cell.angle_alpha   90.00
_cell.angle_beta   90.00
_cell.angle_gamma   90.00
#
_symmetry.space_group_name_H-M   'P 1'
#
loop_
_entity.id
_entity.type
_entity.pdbx_description
1 polymer ?
#
loop_
_entity_poly.entity_id
_entity_poly.type
_entity_poly.pdbx_seq_one_letter_code
_entity_poly.pdbx_strand_id
1 'polypeptide(L)'
;MCDLLWSDPDDRGGWGISPRGAGFTFGQDISAQFNHHNGLKLIARAHQLIMEGYNWSHEKNVVTIFSAPNYCYRCGNQAAVMELDENMKYTFLQFDPAPRRGDPTTVDAPLSKREQKNNEGDIGAGKAERQALDKSTEGGLDTLTIITHRREQAIFDEQTNLRKNLEWRLEAMRQLMNNMEAELERIAEDYNQLEGNHLNELSKGRDMQRKNEAEREGIIKVR
;
A
#
# COMPACT_ATOMS: atom_id res chain seq x y z
N MET A 1 9.18 -8.65 -5.79
CA MET A 1 7.91 -8.65 -5.02
C MET A 1 7.23 -7.29 -4.97
N CYS A 2 7.98 -6.18 -4.97
CA CYS A 2 7.44 -4.80 -5.02
C CYS A 2 6.48 -4.57 -6.20
N ASP A 3 6.87 -4.99 -7.41
CA ASP A 3 6.13 -4.65 -8.63
C ASP A 3 4.73 -5.28 -8.70
N LEU A 4 4.52 -6.43 -8.05
CA LEU A 4 3.20 -7.07 -7.97
C LEU A 4 2.20 -6.24 -7.14
N LEU A 5 2.69 -5.46 -6.18
CA LEU A 5 1.86 -4.69 -5.26
C LEU A 5 1.70 -3.22 -5.68
N TRP A 6 2.66 -2.68 -6.44
CA TRP A 6 2.77 -1.24 -6.71
C TRP A 6 2.64 -0.84 -8.18
N SER A 7 2.64 -1.80 -9.11
CA SER A 7 2.53 -1.47 -10.53
C SER A 7 1.10 -1.14 -10.95
N ASP A 8 0.97 -0.32 -11.99
CA ASP A 8 -0.31 0.18 -12.52
C ASP A 8 -0.43 0.00 -14.04
N PRO A 9 -1.62 -0.35 -14.58
CA PRO A 9 -1.87 -0.26 -16.01
C PRO A 9 -1.79 1.18 -16.52
N ASP A 10 -1.37 1.36 -17.77
CA ASP A 10 -1.15 2.64 -18.45
C ASP A 10 -1.64 2.55 -19.90
N ASP A 11 -2.18 3.64 -20.42
CA ASP A 11 -2.60 3.71 -21.82
C ASP A 11 -1.40 3.74 -22.77
N ARG A 12 -0.21 4.09 -22.27
CA ARG A 12 1.05 4.05 -23.02
C ARG A 12 1.55 2.62 -23.14
N GLY A 13 2.06 2.26 -24.33
CA GLY A 13 2.69 0.96 -24.56
C GLY A 13 4.02 0.79 -23.82
N GLY A 14 4.37 -0.47 -23.54
CA GLY A 14 5.60 -0.87 -22.88
C GLY A 14 5.60 -0.68 -21.37
N TRP A 15 6.79 -0.54 -20.78
CA TRP A 15 6.99 -0.26 -19.36
C TRP A 15 7.30 1.22 -19.12
N GLY A 16 6.78 1.78 -18.04
CA GLY A 16 7.06 3.14 -17.59
C GLY A 16 7.44 3.21 -16.11
N ILE A 17 8.07 4.31 -15.70
CA ILE A 17 8.36 4.55 -14.27
C ILE A 17 7.05 4.93 -13.57
N SER A 18 6.76 4.25 -12.45
CA SER A 18 5.58 4.56 -11.65
C SER A 18 5.67 5.95 -11.01
N PRO A 19 4.64 6.81 -11.16
CA PRO A 19 4.59 8.10 -10.47
C PRO A 19 4.39 7.94 -8.96
N ARG A 20 4.16 6.72 -8.45
CA ARG A 20 4.01 6.43 -7.01
C ARG A 20 5.34 6.32 -6.27
N GLY A 21 6.46 6.32 -6.99
CA GLY A 21 7.80 6.11 -6.42
C GLY A 21 8.14 4.64 -6.13
N ALA A 22 7.27 3.70 -6.47
CA ALA A 22 7.49 2.25 -6.39
C ALA A 22 6.70 1.52 -7.49
N GLY A 23 7.25 0.42 -7.99
CA GLY A 23 6.68 -0.34 -9.11
C GLY A 23 6.87 0.34 -10.48
N PHE A 24 6.18 -0.19 -11.48
CA PHE A 24 6.20 0.32 -12.86
C PHE A 24 4.80 0.58 -13.37
N THR A 25 4.68 1.40 -14.41
CA THR A 25 3.48 1.38 -15.24
C THR A 25 3.66 0.39 -16.38
N PHE A 26 2.57 -0.25 -16.83
CA PHE A 26 2.63 -1.23 -17.91
C PHE A 26 1.50 -1.05 -18.91
N GLY A 27 1.83 -1.15 -20.19
CA GLY A 27 0.91 -0.97 -21.30
C GLY A 27 0.11 -2.22 -21.66
N GLN A 28 -0.80 -2.04 -22.61
CA GLN A 28 -1.63 -3.11 -23.16
C GLN A 28 -0.80 -4.28 -23.72
N ASP A 29 0.27 -3.99 -24.45
CA ASP A 29 1.18 -4.98 -25.04
C ASP A 29 1.81 -5.88 -23.97
N ILE A 30 2.19 -5.31 -22.82
CA ILE A 30 2.74 -6.06 -21.69
C ILE A 30 1.69 -6.98 -21.08
N SER A 31 0.48 -6.48 -20.83
CA SER A 31 -0.59 -7.30 -20.26
C SER A 31 -1.04 -8.43 -21.19
N ALA A 32 -1.13 -8.16 -22.50
CA ALA A 32 -1.48 -9.15 -23.51
C ALA A 32 -0.41 -10.25 -23.62
N GLN A 33 0.87 -9.87 -23.64
CA GLN A 33 1.98 -10.81 -23.62
C GLN A 33 1.96 -11.65 -22.34
N PHE A 34 1.82 -11.02 -21.16
CA PHE A 34 1.78 -11.75 -19.89
C PHE A 34 0.62 -12.77 -19.86
N ASN A 35 -0.57 -12.36 -20.28
CA ASN A 35 -1.72 -13.25 -20.35
C ASN A 35 -1.46 -14.43 -21.31
N HIS A 36 -0.98 -14.15 -22.51
CA HIS A 36 -0.69 -15.17 -23.52
C HIS A 36 0.35 -16.20 -23.04
N HIS A 37 1.50 -15.75 -22.52
CA HIS A 37 2.58 -16.63 -22.08
C HIS A 37 2.18 -17.53 -20.91
N ASN A 38 1.26 -17.06 -20.06
CA ASN A 38 0.82 -17.80 -18.87
C ASN A 38 -0.52 -18.53 -19.07
N GLY A 39 -1.11 -18.49 -20.27
CA GLY A 39 -2.43 -19.07 -20.52
C GLY A 39 -3.56 -18.42 -19.73
N LEU A 40 -3.39 -17.15 -19.33
CA LEU A 40 -4.39 -16.38 -18.61
C LEU A 40 -5.26 -15.61 -19.61
N LYS A 41 -6.48 -15.31 -19.20
CA LYS A 41 -7.43 -14.52 -20.00
C LYS A 41 -7.60 -13.09 -19.48
N LEU A 42 -7.28 -12.89 -18.20
CA LEU A 42 -7.56 -11.66 -17.48
C LEU A 42 -6.62 -11.51 -16.30
N ILE A 43 -6.12 -10.29 -16.12
CA ILE A 43 -5.54 -9.82 -14.86
C ILE A 43 -6.64 -9.06 -14.11
N ALA A 44 -7.13 -9.65 -13.02
CA ALA A 44 -7.98 -8.95 -12.07
C ALA A 44 -7.12 -8.36 -10.95
N ARG A 45 -7.25 -7.05 -10.71
CA ARG A 45 -6.40 -6.32 -9.76
C ARG A 45 -7.15 -5.23 -9.00
N ALA A 46 -6.47 -4.60 -8.03
CA ALA A 46 -6.99 -3.48 -7.24
C ALA A 46 -6.07 -2.24 -7.31
N HIS A 47 -5.75 -1.64 -6.15
CA HIS A 47 -4.76 -0.56 -5.93
C HIS A 47 -5.13 0.85 -6.46
N GLN A 48 -5.70 0.98 -7.66
CA GLN A 48 -6.14 2.27 -8.18
C GLN A 48 -7.58 2.56 -7.78
N LEU A 49 -7.84 3.79 -7.30
CA LEU A 49 -9.19 4.27 -7.07
C LEU A 49 -9.91 4.42 -8.41
N ILE A 50 -11.08 3.80 -8.52
CA ILE A 50 -11.97 3.90 -9.67
C ILE A 50 -13.31 4.48 -9.20
N MET A 51 -13.77 5.53 -9.87
CA MET A 51 -14.99 6.25 -9.48
C MET A 51 -16.25 5.37 -9.48
N GLU A 52 -16.36 4.47 -10.45
CA GLU A 52 -17.47 3.52 -10.58
C GLU A 52 -17.22 2.22 -9.80
N GLY A 53 -16.13 2.11 -9.03
CA GLY A 53 -15.74 0.90 -8.32
C GLY A 53 -15.06 -0.17 -9.18
N TYR A 54 -15.24 -0.19 -10.50
CA TYR A 54 -14.41 -1.01 -11.39
C TYR A 54 -14.20 -0.38 -12.77
N ASN A 55 -13.09 -0.71 -13.43
CA ASN A 55 -12.78 -0.25 -14.78
C ASN A 55 -12.04 -1.32 -15.58
N TRP A 56 -12.39 -1.45 -16.85
CA TRP A 56 -11.68 -2.29 -17.81
C TRP A 56 -10.62 -1.46 -18.53
N SER A 57 -9.42 -2.03 -18.69
CA SER A 57 -8.35 -1.45 -19.50
C SER A 57 -7.72 -2.50 -20.40
N HIS A 58 -6.87 -2.05 -21.33
CA HIS A 58 -6.06 -2.91 -22.21
C HIS A 58 -6.92 -3.91 -23.00
N GLU A 59 -7.98 -3.44 -23.66
CA GLU A 59 -8.91 -4.29 -24.42
C GLU A 59 -9.49 -5.45 -23.59
N LYS A 60 -9.84 -5.17 -22.33
CA LYS A 60 -10.36 -6.15 -21.36
C LYS A 60 -9.35 -7.22 -20.92
N ASN A 61 -8.04 -7.04 -21.18
CA ASN A 61 -7.01 -7.90 -20.59
C ASN A 61 -6.78 -7.63 -19.10
N VAL A 62 -7.16 -6.44 -18.63
CA VAL A 62 -6.99 -6.01 -17.23
C VAL A 62 -8.30 -5.44 -16.72
N VAL A 63 -8.69 -5.83 -15.51
CA VAL A 63 -9.76 -5.17 -14.76
C VAL A 63 -9.22 -4.68 -13.42
N THR A 64 -9.50 -3.41 -13.12
CA THR A 64 -9.24 -2.81 -11.81
C THR A 64 -10.55 -2.77 -11.04
N ILE A 65 -10.56 -3.34 -9.83
CA ILE A 65 -11.70 -3.40 -8.91
C ILE A 65 -11.32 -2.70 -7.61
N PHE A 66 -12.22 -1.84 -7.13
CA PHE A 66 -12.05 -1.04 -5.92
C PHE A 66 -13.28 -1.20 -5.04
N SER A 67 -13.10 -1.74 -3.83
CA SER A 67 -14.22 -2.18 -2.97
C SER A 67 -14.49 -1.26 -1.78
N ALA A 68 -13.79 -0.11 -1.67
CA ALA A 68 -13.99 0.87 -0.60
C ALA A 68 -14.81 2.07 -1.11
N PRO A 69 -16.13 2.15 -0.84
CA PRO A 69 -16.97 3.23 -1.35
C PRO A 69 -16.71 4.52 -0.58
N ASN A 70 -16.82 5.66 -1.27
CA ASN A 70 -16.46 6.99 -0.78
C ASN A 70 -15.12 6.98 -0.04
N TYR A 71 -14.07 6.58 -0.76
CA TYR A 71 -12.74 6.39 -0.21
C TYR A 71 -12.27 7.62 0.58
N CYS A 72 -11.74 7.35 1.78
CA CYS A 72 -11.31 8.36 2.74
C CYS A 72 -12.39 9.42 3.05
N TYR A 73 -13.67 9.10 2.89
CA TYR A 73 -14.83 10.00 3.05
C TYR A 73 -14.80 11.26 2.18
N ARG A 74 -14.01 11.23 1.09
CA ARG A 74 -13.73 12.42 0.26
C ARG A 74 -13.92 12.18 -1.22
N CYS A 75 -13.65 10.97 -1.68
CA CYS A 75 -13.59 10.71 -3.11
C CYS A 75 -14.96 10.54 -3.76
N GLY A 76 -16.00 10.15 -3.01
CA GLY A 76 -17.35 9.97 -3.55
C GLY A 76 -17.48 8.83 -4.58
N ASN A 77 -16.49 7.95 -4.70
CA ASN A 77 -16.55 6.80 -5.60
C ASN A 77 -17.56 5.74 -5.10
N GLN A 78 -18.13 4.99 -6.03
CA GLN A 78 -18.77 3.72 -5.74
C GLN A 78 -17.71 2.65 -5.47
N ALA A 79 -18.14 1.53 -4.90
CA ALA A 79 -17.33 0.32 -4.78
C ALA A 79 -17.90 -0.79 -5.66
N ALA A 80 -17.07 -1.76 -6.00
CA ALA A 80 -17.50 -2.96 -6.72
C ALA A 80 -16.90 -4.25 -6.13
N VAL A 81 -17.59 -5.36 -6.38
CA VAL A 81 -17.08 -6.74 -6.27
C VAL A 81 -17.28 -7.42 -7.63
N MET A 82 -16.33 -8.26 -8.02
CA MET A 82 -16.46 -9.16 -9.18
C MET A 82 -16.76 -10.56 -8.68
N GLU A 83 -17.92 -11.09 -9.05
CA GLU A 83 -18.29 -12.48 -8.79
C GLU A 83 -17.89 -13.33 -9.99
N LEU A 84 -17.28 -14.48 -9.71
CA LEU A 84 -16.88 -15.48 -10.70
C LEU A 84 -17.65 -16.77 -10.41
N ASP A 85 -18.30 -17.33 -11.43
CA ASP A 85 -18.96 -18.62 -11.32
C ASP A 85 -18.03 -19.79 -11.66
N GLU A 86 -18.55 -21.01 -11.55
CA GLU A 86 -17.81 -22.25 -11.85
C GLU A 86 -17.36 -22.36 -13.32
N ASN A 87 -18.01 -21.63 -14.22
CA ASN A 87 -17.69 -21.57 -15.64
C ASN A 87 -16.78 -20.37 -15.98
N MET A 88 -16.24 -19.68 -14.97
CA MET A 88 -15.46 -18.44 -15.11
C MET A 88 -16.24 -17.28 -15.74
N LYS A 89 -17.57 -17.35 -15.80
CA LYS A 89 -18.39 -16.18 -16.15
C LYS A 89 -18.30 -15.19 -15.00
N TYR A 90 -18.26 -13.90 -15.34
CA TYR A 90 -18.21 -12.85 -14.34
C TYR A 90 -19.42 -11.94 -14.34
N THR A 91 -19.73 -11.41 -13.16
CA THR A 91 -20.64 -10.29 -12.96
C THR A 91 -20.02 -9.27 -12.01
N PHE A 92 -20.43 -8.00 -12.11
CA PHE A 92 -20.00 -6.95 -11.19
C PHE A 92 -21.18 -6.50 -10.34
N LEU A 93 -20.95 -6.40 -9.04
CA LEU A 93 -21.89 -5.81 -8.09
C LEU A 93 -21.32 -4.50 -7.58
N GLN A 94 -21.90 -3.39 -8.03
CA GLN A 94 -21.57 -2.05 -7.54
C GLN A 94 -22.42 -1.70 -6.32
N PHE A 95 -21.84 -0.96 -5.38
CA PHE A 95 -22.52 -0.53 -4.16
C PHE A 95 -21.99 0.80 -3.63
N ASP A 96 -22.89 1.55 -2.99
CA ASP A 96 -22.63 2.83 -2.36
C ASP A 96 -22.19 2.65 -0.88
N PRO A 97 -21.69 3.70 -0.22
CA PRO A 97 -21.35 3.65 1.19
C PRO A 97 -22.55 3.24 2.04
N ALA A 98 -22.30 2.40 3.05
CA ALA A 98 -23.33 2.09 4.03
C ALA A 98 -23.79 3.35 4.77
N PRO A 99 -25.08 3.46 5.12
CA PRO A 99 -25.57 4.59 5.90
C PRO A 99 -24.84 4.73 7.24
N ARG A 100 -24.63 5.97 7.69
CA ARG A 100 -24.00 6.23 9.00
C ARG A 100 -25.01 5.94 10.11
N ARG A 101 -24.58 5.27 11.18
CA ARG A 101 -25.42 5.05 12.36
C ARG A 101 -25.83 6.41 12.94
N GLY A 102 -27.14 6.65 13.05
CA GLY A 102 -27.72 7.85 13.64
C GLY A 102 -28.04 9.00 12.67
N ASP A 103 -27.95 8.77 11.36
CA ASP A 103 -28.39 9.75 10.36
C ASP A 103 -29.93 9.68 10.21
N PRO A 104 -30.68 10.76 10.48
CA PRO A 104 -32.16 10.75 10.43
C PRO A 104 -32.73 10.51 9.03
N THR A 105 -31.90 10.52 7.99
CA THR A 105 -32.29 10.21 6.60
C THR A 105 -32.45 8.71 6.31
N THR A 106 -32.14 7.82 7.26
CA THR A 106 -32.08 6.36 7.03
C THR A 106 -33.34 5.58 7.38
N VAL A 107 -34.45 6.26 7.68
CA VAL A 107 -35.75 5.58 7.78
C VAL A 107 -36.26 5.33 6.37
N ASP A 108 -36.24 4.07 5.96
CA ASP A 108 -36.95 3.52 4.79
C ASP A 108 -36.42 3.85 3.38
N ALA A 109 -35.14 4.16 3.21
CA ALA A 109 -34.54 4.07 1.87
C ALA A 109 -34.31 2.58 1.52
N PRO A 110 -35.01 2.00 0.53
CA PRO A 110 -34.65 0.67 0.05
C PRO A 110 -33.20 0.72 -0.41
N LEU A 111 -32.42 -0.34 -0.15
CA LEU A 111 -31.19 -0.58 -0.90
C LEU A 111 -31.54 -0.39 -2.37
N SER A 112 -31.12 0.73 -2.97
CA SER A 112 -31.41 0.96 -4.38
C SER A 112 -30.60 -0.06 -5.14
N LYS A 113 -31.22 -1.21 -5.44
CA LYS A 113 -30.78 -2.08 -6.51
C LYS A 113 -30.91 -1.25 -7.78
N ARG A 114 -29.91 -0.41 -8.08
CA ARG A 114 -29.79 0.13 -9.43
C ARG A 114 -29.49 -1.08 -10.31
N GLU A 115 -30.41 -1.34 -11.24
CA GLU A 115 -30.32 -2.45 -12.16
C GLU A 115 -28.95 -2.48 -12.82
N GLN A 116 -28.37 -3.66 -12.76
CA GLN A 116 -27.11 -4.04 -13.36
C GLN A 116 -27.13 -3.68 -14.85
N LYS A 117 -26.14 -2.92 -15.33
CA LYS A 117 -25.72 -3.12 -16.72
C LYS A 117 -25.03 -4.49 -16.75
N ASN A 118 -25.80 -5.52 -17.11
CA ASN A 118 -25.31 -6.87 -17.33
C ASN A 118 -24.27 -6.86 -18.45
N ASN A 119 -23.01 -6.61 -18.10
CA ASN A 119 -21.88 -6.96 -18.94
C ASN A 119 -21.54 -8.42 -18.62
N GLU A 120 -22.43 -9.33 -19.04
CA GLU A 120 -22.11 -10.75 -19.04
C GLU A 120 -20.92 -10.95 -19.99
N GLY A 121 -19.76 -11.26 -19.43
CA GLY A 121 -18.60 -11.67 -20.19
C GLY A 121 -18.23 -13.09 -19.82
N ASP A 122 -18.07 -13.92 -20.85
CA ASP A 122 -17.59 -15.28 -20.72
C ASP A 122 -16.05 -15.28 -20.77
N ILE A 123 -15.41 -15.85 -19.74
CA ILE A 123 -13.97 -16.14 -19.75
C ILE A 123 -13.85 -17.55 -20.36
N GLY A 124 -14.22 -17.66 -21.64
CA GLY A 124 -14.62 -18.92 -22.30
C GLY A 124 -13.73 -20.14 -22.06
N ALA A 125 -14.28 -21.19 -21.46
CA ALA A 125 -13.60 -22.46 -21.20
C ALA A 125 -13.08 -23.11 -22.50
N GLY A 126 -11.85 -23.64 -22.46
CA GLY A 126 -11.37 -24.54 -23.49
C GLY A 126 -12.33 -25.72 -23.65
N LYS A 127 -12.71 -26.03 -24.89
CA LYS A 127 -13.72 -27.03 -25.26
C LYS A 127 -13.60 -28.34 -24.45
N ALA A 128 -14.65 -28.67 -23.71
CA ALA A 128 -15.06 -30.03 -23.39
C ALA A 128 -16.60 -30.07 -23.33
N GLU A 129 -17.18 -31.19 -23.74
CA GLU A 129 -18.50 -31.34 -24.35
C GLU A 129 -19.56 -31.91 -23.37
N ARG A 130 -20.77 -31.30 -23.37
CA ARG A 130 -22.11 -31.80 -22.90
C ARG A 130 -22.23 -32.14 -21.39
N GLN A 131 -23.38 -32.06 -20.71
CA GLN A 131 -24.80 -32.30 -21.03
C GLN A 131 -25.69 -31.65 -19.93
N ALA A 132 -26.97 -31.39 -20.25
CA ALA A 132 -27.95 -30.63 -19.46
C ALA A 132 -28.34 -31.20 -18.08
N LEU A 133 -28.75 -30.33 -17.13
CA LEU A 133 -29.94 -30.57 -16.30
C LEU A 133 -30.48 -29.27 -15.65
N ASP A 134 -31.77 -29.02 -15.90
CA ASP A 134 -32.66 -28.05 -15.23
C ASP A 134 -33.05 -28.58 -13.83
N LYS A 135 -33.06 -27.71 -12.80
CA LYS A 135 -34.21 -27.48 -11.88
C LYS A 135 -33.88 -26.67 -10.61
N SER A 136 -34.94 -25.99 -10.17
CA SER A 136 -35.30 -25.53 -8.83
C SER A 136 -34.61 -24.30 -8.23
N THR A 137 -35.30 -23.18 -8.45
CA THR A 137 -35.48 -22.03 -7.56
C THR A 137 -35.85 -22.49 -6.14
N GLU A 138 -34.97 -22.31 -5.16
CA GLU A 138 -35.27 -22.17 -3.71
C GLU A 138 -33.94 -22.02 -2.94
N GLY A 139 -33.43 -20.78 -2.79
CA GLY A 139 -32.15 -20.55 -2.06
C GLY A 139 -31.78 -19.09 -1.76
N GLY A 140 -32.72 -18.15 -1.91
CA GLY A 140 -32.42 -16.71 -1.91
C GLY A 140 -32.19 -16.06 -0.54
N LEU A 141 -32.35 -16.79 0.57
CA LEU A 141 -32.21 -16.24 1.93
C LEU A 141 -30.88 -16.58 2.62
N ASP A 142 -30.21 -17.68 2.23
CA ASP A 142 -28.96 -18.12 2.88
C ASP A 142 -27.70 -17.44 2.29
N THR A 143 -27.72 -17.10 1.00
CA THR A 143 -26.59 -16.44 0.33
C THR A 143 -26.39 -15.01 0.83
N LEU A 144 -27.47 -14.26 1.10
CA LEU A 144 -27.38 -12.89 1.60
C LEU A 144 -26.71 -12.82 2.98
N THR A 145 -26.99 -13.81 3.84
CA THR A 145 -26.43 -13.94 5.20
C THR A 145 -24.94 -14.31 5.18
N ILE A 146 -24.51 -15.16 4.24
CA ILE A 146 -23.09 -15.50 4.06
C ILE A 146 -22.30 -14.31 3.51
N ILE A 147 -22.89 -13.52 2.60
CA ILE A 147 -22.27 -12.32 2.02
C ILE A 147 -22.11 -11.20 3.08
N THR A 148 -23.10 -10.99 3.95
CA THR A 148 -22.99 -10.00 5.04
C THR A 148 -21.93 -10.39 6.07
N HIS A 149 -21.87 -11.66 6.47
CA HIS A 149 -20.86 -12.10 7.45
C HIS A 149 -19.43 -12.05 6.89
N ARG A 150 -19.23 -12.38 5.60
CA ARG A 150 -17.92 -12.21 4.94
C ARG A 150 -17.54 -10.73 4.73
N ARG A 151 -18.52 -9.83 4.54
CA ARG A 151 -18.30 -8.38 4.47
C ARG A 151 -17.81 -7.80 5.79
N GLU A 152 -18.37 -8.22 6.91
CA GLU A 152 -17.93 -7.77 8.24
C GLU A 152 -16.51 -8.27 8.55
N GLN A 153 -16.19 -9.52 8.19
CA GLN A 153 -14.84 -10.07 8.33
C GLN A 153 -13.82 -9.34 7.46
N ALA A 154 -14.13 -9.06 6.18
CA ALA A 154 -13.21 -8.37 5.28
C ALA A 154 -12.95 -6.91 5.69
N ILE A 155 -13.98 -6.19 6.16
CA ILE A 155 -13.82 -4.83 6.69
C ILE A 155 -13.00 -4.86 7.99
N PHE A 156 -13.24 -5.84 8.86
CA PHE A 156 -12.45 -6.04 10.08
C PHE A 156 -10.99 -6.34 9.74
N ASP A 157 -10.72 -7.21 8.77
CA ASP A 157 -9.38 -7.58 8.33
C ASP A 157 -8.64 -6.40 7.67
N GLU A 158 -9.34 -5.57 6.88
CA GLU A 158 -8.78 -4.37 6.27
C GLU A 158 -8.45 -3.30 7.32
N GLN A 159 -9.34 -3.06 8.29
CA GLN A 159 -9.09 -2.15 9.42
C GLN A 159 -7.94 -2.66 10.30
N THR A 160 -7.83 -3.98 10.49
CA THR A 160 -6.74 -4.59 11.25
C THR A 160 -5.42 -4.49 10.50
N ASN A 161 -5.41 -4.68 9.17
CA ASN A 161 -4.23 -4.52 8.34
C ASN A 161 -3.78 -3.05 8.22
N LEU A 162 -4.72 -2.10 8.18
CA LEU A 162 -4.42 -0.67 8.24
C LEU A 162 -3.80 -0.27 9.59
N ARG A 163 -4.36 -0.76 10.71
CA ARG A 163 -3.79 -0.54 12.05
C ARG A 163 -2.40 -1.14 12.17
N LYS A 164 -2.21 -2.39 11.73
CA LYS A 164 -0.88 -3.02 11.71
C LYS A 164 0.10 -2.25 10.83
N ASN A 165 -0.30 -1.80 9.64
CA ASN A 165 0.57 -0.99 8.78
C ASN A 165 0.95 0.36 9.43
N LEU A 166 0.02 1.01 10.14
CA LEU A 166 0.32 2.24 10.88
C LEU A 166 1.27 1.97 12.04
N GLU A 167 1.04 0.91 12.81
CA GLU A 167 1.93 0.52 13.93
C GLU A 167 3.34 0.20 13.43
N TRP A 168 3.48 -0.55 12.34
CA TRP A 168 4.78 -0.86 11.74
C TRP A 168 5.49 0.41 11.25
N ARG A 169 4.77 1.38 10.69
CA ARG A 169 5.34 2.69 10.30
C ARG A 169 5.74 3.53 11.50
N LEU A 170 4.94 3.54 12.56
CA LEU A 170 5.25 4.23 13.81
C LEU A 170 6.47 3.61 14.51
N GLU A 171 6.58 2.29 14.50
CA GLU A 171 7.73 1.57 15.07
C GLU A 171 8.99 1.80 14.24
N ALA A 172 8.90 1.77 12.91
CA ALA A 172 10.01 2.13 12.04
C ALA A 172 10.48 3.58 12.26
N MET A 173 9.54 4.53 12.43
CA MET A 173 9.87 5.92 12.77
C MET A 173 10.51 6.03 14.16
N ARG A 174 10.05 5.28 15.16
CA ARG A 174 10.69 5.23 16.49
C ARG A 174 12.11 4.70 16.41
N GLN A 175 12.36 3.62 15.68
CA GLN A 175 13.70 3.08 15.50
C GLN A 175 14.62 4.10 14.80
N LEU A 176 14.12 4.80 13.79
CA LEU A 176 14.85 5.89 13.13
C LEU A 176 15.21 7.02 14.10
N MET A 177 14.27 7.45 14.95
CA MET A 177 14.52 8.48 15.95
C MET A 177 15.54 8.02 17.00
N ASN A 178 15.43 6.79 17.51
CA ASN A 178 16.37 6.24 18.48
C ASN A 178 17.78 6.11 17.90
N ASN A 179 17.91 5.68 16.63
CA ASN A 179 19.20 5.59 15.96
C ASN A 179 19.84 6.97 15.76
N MET A 180 19.03 7.98 15.43
CA MET A 180 19.49 9.36 15.31
C MET A 180 19.91 9.94 16.65
N GLU A 181 19.17 9.65 17.72
CA GLU A 181 19.51 10.07 19.09
C GLU A 181 20.82 9.44 19.55
N ALA A 182 21.03 8.15 19.29
CA ALA A 182 22.29 7.45 19.58
C ALA A 182 23.48 7.99 18.77
N GLU A 183 23.28 8.37 17.51
CA GLU A 183 24.30 9.05 16.70
C GLU A 183 24.65 10.44 17.25
N LEU A 184 23.65 11.22 17.68
CA LEU A 184 23.87 12.52 18.30
C LEU A 184 24.64 12.40 19.62
N GLU A 185 24.34 11.40 20.45
CA GLU A 185 25.09 11.12 21.67
C GLU A 185 26.55 10.77 21.36
N ARG A 186 26.81 9.92 20.35
CA ARG A 186 28.19 9.60 19.91
C ARG A 186 28.94 10.83 19.44
N ILE A 187 28.31 11.67 18.62
CA ILE A 187 28.91 12.91 18.15
C ILE A 187 29.23 13.85 19.33
N ALA A 188 28.35 13.91 20.33
CA ALA A 188 28.59 14.70 21.54
C ALA A 188 29.74 14.15 22.40
N GLU A 189 29.87 12.83 22.53
CA GLU A 189 31.00 12.18 23.21
C GLU A 189 32.33 12.45 22.50
N ASP A 190 32.36 12.28 21.18
CA ASP A 190 33.53 12.57 20.35
C ASP A 190 33.95 14.04 20.47
N TYR A 191 32.98 14.96 20.48
CA TYR A 191 33.25 16.39 20.69
C TYR A 191 33.89 16.66 22.05
N ASN A 192 33.33 16.11 23.13
CA ASN A 192 33.88 16.28 24.48
C ASN A 192 35.29 15.69 24.61
N GLN A 193 35.55 14.56 23.96
CA GLN A 193 36.86 13.92 23.97
C GLN A 193 37.91 14.75 23.20
N LEU A 194 37.53 15.31 22.04
CA LEU A 194 38.37 16.22 21.26
C LEU A 194 38.68 17.51 22.04
N GLU A 195 37.69 18.09 22.71
CA GLU A 195 37.88 19.28 23.53
C GLU A 195 38.81 19.01 24.73
N GLY A 196 38.62 17.88 25.42
CA GLY A 196 39.49 17.44 26.51
C GLY A 196 40.94 17.19 26.06
N ASN A 197 41.12 16.58 24.89
CA ASN A 197 42.45 16.37 24.33
C ASN A 197 43.15 17.69 23.97
N HIS A 198 42.42 18.64 23.36
CA HIS A 198 42.95 19.96 23.02
C HIS A 198 43.35 20.76 24.27
N LEU A 199 42.54 20.72 25.34
CA LEU A 199 42.86 21.37 26.62
C LEU A 199 44.11 20.76 27.28
N ASN A 200 44.29 19.44 27.19
CA ASN A 200 45.48 18.76 27.68
C ASN A 200 46.74 19.14 26.89
N GLU A 201 46.66 19.27 25.57
CA GLU A 201 47.80 19.73 24.75
C GLU A 201 48.19 21.17 25.08
N LEU A 202 47.22 22.08 25.26
CA LEU A 202 47.47 23.45 25.70
C LEU A 202 48.13 23.49 27.09
N SER A 203 47.74 22.61 28.01
CA SER A 203 48.39 22.51 29.33
C SER A 203 49.84 22.07 29.21
N LYS A 204 50.12 21.02 28.42
CA LYS A 204 51.50 20.53 28.17
C LYS A 204 52.38 21.61 27.54
N GLY A 205 51.84 22.38 26.61
CA GLY A 205 52.55 23.51 25.99
C GLY A 205 52.93 24.58 27.01
N ARG A 206 52.01 24.94 27.92
CA ARG A 206 52.28 25.91 29.00
C ARG A 206 53.31 25.39 30.00
N ASP A 207 53.27 24.11 30.37
CA ASP A 207 54.24 23.51 31.28
C ASP A 207 55.64 23.43 30.66
N MET A 208 55.73 23.15 29.36
CA MET A 208 57.00 23.17 28.62
C MET A 208 57.58 24.60 28.53
N GLN A 209 56.74 25.61 28.28
CA GLN A 209 57.18 27.01 28.29
C GLN A 209 57.72 27.43 29.67
N ARG A 210 57.03 27.07 30.76
CA ARG A 210 57.49 27.36 32.13
C ARG A 210 58.82 26.68 32.46
N LYS A 211 59.02 25.43 32.02
CA LYS A 211 60.31 24.73 32.19
C LYS A 211 61.45 25.43 31.42
N ASN A 212 61.21 25.79 30.17
CA ASN A 212 62.20 26.50 29.35
C ASN A 212 62.56 27.88 29.94
N GLU A 213 61.59 28.58 30.53
CA GLU A 213 61.80 29.86 31.20
C GLU A 213 62.57 29.70 32.50
N ALA A 214 62.25 28.70 33.32
CA ALA A 214 62.99 28.37 34.54
C ALA A 214 64.44 27.93 34.26
N GLU A 215 64.70 27.18 33.18
CA GLU A 215 66.06 26.84 32.74
C GLU A 215 66.84 28.08 32.31
N ARG A 216 66.21 29.01 31.57
CA ARG A 216 66.84 30.30 31.21
C ARG A 216 67.17 31.14 32.43
N GLU A 217 66.26 31.24 33.40
CA GLU A 217 66.51 31.98 34.65
C GLU A 217 67.54 31.30 35.55
N GLY A 218 67.58 29.96 35.57
CA GLY A 218 68.61 29.18 36.26
C GLY A 218 70.00 29.37 35.67
N ILE A 219 70.12 29.42 34.34
CA ILE A 219 71.37 29.72 33.63
C ILE A 219 71.87 31.14 33.94
N ILE A 220 70.96 32.10 34.16
CA ILE A 220 71.30 33.48 34.52
C ILE A 220 71.83 33.60 35.96
N LYS A 221 71.49 32.68 36.87
CA LYS A 221 71.95 32.70 38.27
C LYS A 221 73.29 32.00 38.55
N VAL A 222 73.90 31.30 37.57
CA VAL A 222 75.16 30.53 37.74
C VAL A 222 76.36 31.19 37.03
N ARG A 223 76.29 32.49 36.75
CA ARG A 223 77.43 33.31 36.26
C ARG A 223 77.70 34.46 37.21
#